data_AF-A0A3P7IP05-F1
#
_entry.id   AF-A0A3P7IP05-F1
#
_cell.length_a   1.000
_cell.length_b   1.000
_cell.length_c   1.000
_cell.angle_alpha   90.00
_cell.angle_beta   90.00
_cell.angle_gamma   90.00
#
_symmetry.space_group_name_H-M   'P 1'
#
loop_
_entity.id
_entity.type
_entity.pdbx_description
1 polymer ?
#
loop_
_entity_poly.entity_id
_entity_poly.type
_entity_poly.pdbx_seq_one_letter_code
_entity_poly.pdbx_strand_id
1 'polypeptide(L)'
;MPNDIAINEQMKRFVSHPVLVIIEAEPKDIGLPTEAYIEVQEVHDDGTPPIKTFEHVASEIGAEEAEEVGVEHLLRDIKDQTAGTLSQRITDQLMGLRGLHSQLVDIEKYLQDVAAHRLPINHPVIYHIQEVLNLLPDVTHPDYVTAQNVQTNDQLMCVYMGSLVRSVIALHNLIDNKLALQKAEIEQEDNADKKKEEKKKDEKKENKDPKKEETKKNPPKKEKGTTTKAKRP
;
A
#
# COMPACT_ATOMS: atom_id res chain seq x y z
N MET A 1 17.94 -29.92 -8.93
CA MET A 1 17.96 -30.75 -7.71
C MET A 1 19.22 -31.62 -7.54
N PRO A 2 19.62 -32.55 -8.44
CA PRO A 2 20.71 -33.49 -8.13
C PRO A 2 22.09 -32.84 -7.94
N ASN A 3 22.36 -31.78 -8.72
CA ASN A 3 23.61 -31.01 -8.63
C ASN A 3 23.66 -30.16 -7.35
N ASP A 4 22.51 -29.73 -6.85
CA ASP A 4 22.37 -28.77 -5.76
C ASP A 4 22.62 -29.45 -4.40
N ILE A 5 22.26 -30.73 -4.27
CA ILE A 5 22.68 -31.61 -3.17
C ILE A 5 24.22 -31.71 -3.12
N ALA A 6 24.87 -31.89 -4.28
CA ALA A 6 26.33 -32.00 -4.37
C ALA A 6 27.05 -30.67 -4.06
N ILE A 7 26.44 -29.53 -4.41
CA ILE A 7 26.90 -28.20 -4.00
C ILE A 7 26.76 -28.04 -2.48
N ASN A 8 25.62 -28.41 -1.90
CA ASN A 8 25.38 -28.29 -0.46
C ASN A 8 26.36 -29.13 0.36
N GLU A 9 26.70 -30.35 -0.10
CA GLU A 9 27.71 -31.21 0.52
C GLU A 9 29.14 -30.65 0.46
N GLN A 10 29.45 -29.75 -0.50
CA GLN A 10 30.68 -28.97 -0.48
C GLN A 10 30.61 -27.81 0.52
N MET A 11 29.46 -27.13 0.62
CA MET A 11 29.24 -26.04 1.58
C MET A 11 29.26 -26.51 3.05
N LYS A 12 28.83 -27.75 3.33
CA LYS A 12 28.91 -28.41 4.65
C LYS A 12 30.35 -28.52 5.21
N ARG A 13 31.39 -28.26 4.40
CA ARG A 13 32.79 -28.18 4.86
C ARG A 13 33.14 -26.86 5.54
N PHE A 14 32.33 -25.81 5.33
CA PHE A 14 32.58 -24.45 5.82
C PHE A 14 31.52 -23.98 6.83
N VAL A 15 30.28 -24.45 6.70
CA VAL A 15 29.14 -24.11 7.56
C VAL A 15 28.45 -25.39 8.03
N SER A 16 28.11 -25.48 9.31
CA SER A 16 27.48 -26.69 9.89
C SER A 16 26.05 -26.94 9.40
N HIS A 17 25.29 -25.87 9.16
CA HIS A 17 23.89 -25.90 8.71
C HIS A 17 23.71 -24.93 7.53
N PRO A 18 24.13 -25.31 6.31
CA PRO A 18 23.86 -24.50 5.13
C PRO A 18 22.37 -24.57 4.74
N VAL A 19 21.83 -23.44 4.31
CA VAL A 19 20.47 -23.26 3.79
C VAL A 19 20.58 -22.91 2.30
N LEU A 20 19.81 -23.59 1.46
CA LEU A 20 19.67 -23.28 0.04
C LEU A 20 18.56 -22.24 -0.12
N VAL A 21 18.90 -21.02 -0.51
CA VAL A 21 17.92 -19.98 -0.86
C VAL A 21 17.89 -19.85 -2.37
N ILE A 22 16.74 -20.14 -2.97
CA ILE A 22 16.47 -19.90 -4.38
C ILE A 22 15.88 -18.49 -4.50
N ILE A 23 16.53 -17.64 -5.31
CA ILE A 23 16.07 -16.29 -5.61
C ILE A 23 15.67 -16.25 -7.08
N GLU A 24 14.46 -15.81 -7.36
CA GLU A 24 13.89 -15.79 -8.69
C GLU A 24 14.21 -14.47 -9.40
N ALA A 25 14.82 -14.56 -10.59
CA ALA A 25 15.29 -13.38 -11.33
C ALA A 25 14.18 -12.67 -12.13
N GLU A 26 13.07 -13.36 -12.38
CA GLU A 26 11.85 -12.79 -12.98
C GLU A 26 10.81 -12.58 -11.87
N PRO A 27 10.20 -11.39 -11.75
CA PRO A 27 9.27 -11.11 -10.66
C PRO A 27 7.93 -11.84 -10.87
N LYS A 28 7.59 -12.78 -9.99
CA LYS A 28 6.21 -13.31 -9.85
C LYS A 28 5.25 -12.17 -9.50
N ASP A 29 4.04 -12.19 -10.08
CA ASP A 29 2.95 -11.24 -9.77
C ASP A 29 2.46 -11.34 -8.30
N ILE A 30 2.72 -12.47 -7.62
CA ILE A 30 2.18 -12.81 -6.30
C ILE A 30 3.21 -13.66 -5.54
N GLY A 31 3.41 -13.37 -4.26
CA GLY A 31 4.28 -14.12 -3.36
C GLY A 31 5.62 -13.44 -3.10
N LEU A 32 6.52 -14.13 -2.41
CA LEU A 32 7.91 -13.72 -2.26
C LEU A 32 8.75 -14.34 -3.40
N PRO A 33 9.69 -13.61 -4.02
CA PRO A 33 10.59 -14.15 -5.05
C PRO A 33 11.76 -14.96 -4.44
N THR A 34 11.57 -15.49 -3.22
CA THR A 34 12.60 -16.16 -2.41
C THR A 34 12.00 -17.40 -1.77
N GLU A 35 12.56 -18.56 -2.07
CA GLU A 35 12.16 -19.86 -1.52
C GLU A 35 13.36 -20.47 -0.78
N ALA A 36 13.19 -20.87 0.48
CA ALA A 36 14.28 -21.33 1.34
C ALA A 36 14.15 -22.83 1.66
N TYR A 37 15.27 -23.54 1.67
CA TYR A 37 15.32 -24.99 1.79
C TYR A 37 16.47 -25.47 2.68
N ILE A 38 16.22 -26.55 3.42
CA ILE A 38 17.24 -27.25 4.23
C ILE A 38 17.37 -28.71 3.77
N GLU A 39 18.60 -29.25 3.75
CA GLU A 39 18.84 -30.65 3.35
C GLU A 39 18.45 -31.60 4.47
N VAL A 40 17.47 -32.46 4.21
CA VAL A 40 16.94 -33.47 5.13
C VAL A 40 17.20 -34.87 4.53
N GLN A 41 17.24 -35.90 5.38
CA GLN A 41 17.26 -37.29 4.93
C GLN A 41 15.87 -37.90 5.14
N GLU A 42 15.07 -37.95 4.08
CA GLU A 42 13.79 -38.64 4.10
C GLU A 42 14.01 -40.16 4.12
N VAL A 43 13.43 -40.82 5.13
CA VAL A 43 13.27 -42.27 5.18
C VAL A 43 11.86 -42.56 4.67
N HIS A 44 11.74 -43.24 3.54
CA HIS A 44 10.44 -43.58 2.96
C HIS A 44 9.92 -44.91 3.53
N ASP A 45 8.63 -44.96 3.90
CA ASP A 45 7.97 -46.17 4.42
C ASP A 45 7.92 -47.34 3.41
N ASP A 46 8.11 -47.05 2.11
CA ASP A 46 8.23 -48.03 1.01
C ASP A 46 9.55 -48.84 1.06
N GLY A 47 10.40 -48.62 2.07
CA GLY A 47 11.63 -49.39 2.28
C GLY A 47 12.75 -49.07 1.27
N THR A 48 12.60 -48.01 0.48
CA THR A 48 13.66 -47.49 -0.39
C THR A 48 14.79 -46.86 0.44
N PRO A 49 16.04 -46.83 -0.08
CA PRO A 49 17.16 -46.23 0.65
C PRO A 49 16.90 -44.75 0.98
N PRO A 50 17.33 -44.24 2.15
CA PRO A 50 17.05 -42.86 2.55
C PRO A 50 17.64 -41.86 1.55
N ILE A 51 16.81 -40.95 1.08
CA ILE A 51 17.15 -39.98 0.04
C ILE A 51 17.46 -38.63 0.71
N LYS A 52 18.56 -37.99 0.30
CA LYS A 52 18.81 -36.58 0.62
C LYS A 52 17.83 -35.72 -0.18
N THR A 53 16.90 -35.08 0.49
CA THR A 53 15.91 -34.17 -0.10
C THR A 53 16.09 -32.76 0.44
N PHE A 54 15.30 -31.82 -0.07
CA PHE A 54 15.26 -30.43 0.39
C PHE A 54 13.87 -30.12 0.92
N GLU A 55 13.75 -29.94 2.24
CA GLU A 55 12.51 -29.51 2.89
C GLU A 55 12.40 -27.99 2.84
N HIS A 56 11.22 -27.46 2.50
CA HIS A 56 10.98 -26.03 2.41
C HIS A 56 10.82 -25.41 3.81
N VAL A 57 11.56 -24.34 4.07
CA VAL A 57 11.52 -23.57 5.32
C VAL A 57 10.81 -22.25 5.07
N ALA A 58 9.86 -21.89 5.94
CA ALA A 58 9.20 -20.59 5.86
C ALA A 58 10.21 -19.44 5.91
N SER A 59 10.08 -18.48 4.99
CA SER A 59 10.98 -17.34 4.87
C SER A 59 10.20 -16.03 4.72
N GLU A 60 10.80 -14.93 5.14
CA GLU A 60 10.28 -13.58 5.02
C GLU A 60 11.41 -12.61 4.66
N ILE A 61 11.09 -11.50 3.99
CA ILE A 61 12.07 -10.47 3.61
C ILE A 61 11.98 -9.34 4.65
N GLY A 62 12.90 -9.37 5.62
CA GLY A 62 13.17 -8.25 6.52
C GLY A 62 14.11 -7.21 5.89
N ALA A 63 14.27 -6.07 6.59
CA ALA A 63 15.24 -5.02 6.26
C ALA A 63 15.74 -4.36 7.55
N GLU A 64 16.99 -3.87 7.57
CA GLU A 64 17.49 -3.01 8.65
C GLU A 64 17.06 -1.54 8.44
N GLU A 65 17.05 -0.70 9.50
CA GLU A 65 16.66 0.73 9.42
C GLU A 65 17.39 1.49 8.30
N ALA A 66 18.68 1.21 8.10
CA ALA A 66 19.48 1.80 7.02
C ALA A 66 19.05 1.35 5.62
N GLU A 67 18.50 0.14 5.49
CA GLU A 67 18.00 -0.43 4.24
C GLU A 67 16.57 0.05 3.95
N GLU A 68 15.69 0.09 4.96
CA GLU A 68 14.32 0.58 4.83
C GLU A 68 14.27 2.02 4.30
N VAL A 69 15.10 2.91 4.86
CA VAL A 69 15.22 4.30 4.38
C VAL A 69 15.76 4.37 2.94
N GLY A 70 16.68 3.47 2.57
CA GLY A 70 17.16 3.34 1.20
C GLY A 70 16.08 2.88 0.22
N VAL A 71 15.30 1.88 0.60
CA VAL A 71 14.20 1.31 -0.19
C VAL A 71 13.04 2.30 -0.31
N GLU A 72 12.67 3.04 0.75
CA GLU A 72 11.66 4.10 0.66
C GLU A 72 12.09 5.20 -0.30
N HIS A 73 13.37 5.60 -0.27
CA HIS A 73 13.90 6.61 -1.19
C HIS A 73 13.80 6.17 -2.66
N LEU A 74 14.13 4.91 -2.95
CA LEU A 74 14.06 4.32 -4.29
C LEU A 74 12.62 4.11 -4.79
N LEU A 75 11.69 3.72 -3.90
CA LEU A 75 10.30 3.43 -4.25
C LEU A 75 9.38 4.66 -4.21
N ARG A 76 9.89 5.84 -3.88
CA ARG A 76 9.09 7.07 -3.70
C ARG A 76 8.19 7.43 -4.89
N ASP A 77 8.66 7.18 -6.11
CA ASP A 77 7.94 7.49 -7.34
C ASP A 77 6.97 6.36 -7.78
N ILE A 78 6.95 5.24 -7.06
CA ILE A 78 6.16 4.02 -7.37
C ILE A 78 5.12 3.72 -6.27
N LYS A 79 5.49 3.89 -5.00
CA LYS A 79 4.67 3.57 -3.83
C LYS A 79 3.67 4.69 -3.56
N ASP A 80 2.40 4.49 -3.92
CA ASP A 80 1.33 5.44 -3.62
C ASP A 80 1.04 5.54 -2.11
N GLN A 81 1.77 6.44 -1.44
CA GLN A 81 1.57 6.78 -0.03
C GLN A 81 0.22 7.48 0.24
N THR A 82 -0.58 7.82 -0.79
CA THR A 82 -1.92 8.38 -0.63
C THR A 82 -3.02 7.31 -0.55
N ALA A 83 -2.70 6.05 -0.85
CA ALA A 83 -3.61 4.92 -0.74
C ALA A 83 -4.04 4.71 0.72
N GLY A 84 -5.29 5.06 1.04
CA GLY A 84 -5.84 4.95 2.38
C GLY A 84 -5.89 3.50 2.90
N THR A 85 -5.89 3.35 4.23
CA THR A 85 -5.83 2.05 4.93
C THR A 85 -6.93 1.06 4.56
N LEU A 86 -8.08 1.52 4.05
CA LEU A 86 -9.13 0.67 3.49
C LEU A 86 -8.74 0.08 2.13
N SER A 87 -8.16 0.90 1.23
CA SER A 87 -7.71 0.47 -0.09
C SER A 87 -6.56 -0.53 -0.01
N GLN A 88 -5.66 -0.35 0.96
CA GLN A 88 -4.61 -1.32 1.30
C GLN A 88 -5.25 -2.66 1.71
N ARG A 89 -6.10 -2.68 2.75
CA ARG A 89 -6.79 -3.90 3.23
C ARG A 89 -7.60 -4.64 2.17
N ILE A 90 -8.23 -3.93 1.24
CA ILE A 90 -8.95 -4.53 0.10
C ILE A 90 -7.97 -5.18 -0.88
N THR A 91 -6.83 -4.52 -1.14
CA THR A 91 -5.74 -5.09 -1.96
C THR A 91 -5.14 -6.32 -1.30
N ASP A 92 -4.89 -6.29 0.02
CA ASP A 92 -4.37 -7.42 0.79
C ASP A 92 -5.29 -8.65 0.70
N GLN A 93 -6.61 -8.45 0.89
CA GLN A 93 -7.62 -9.50 0.76
C GLN A 93 -7.69 -10.08 -0.67
N LEU A 94 -7.58 -9.22 -1.69
CA LEU A 94 -7.61 -9.62 -3.10
C LEU A 94 -6.33 -10.40 -3.48
N MET A 95 -5.16 -9.95 -3.02
CA MET A 95 -3.89 -10.65 -3.20
C MET A 95 -3.89 -12.01 -2.50
N GLY A 96 -4.36 -12.08 -1.25
CA GLY A 96 -4.51 -13.33 -0.51
C GLY A 96 -5.42 -14.34 -1.22
N LEU A 97 -6.56 -13.89 -1.76
CA LEU A 97 -7.46 -14.76 -2.53
C LEU A 97 -6.82 -15.28 -3.82
N ARG A 98 -6.05 -14.45 -4.53
CA ARG A 98 -5.30 -14.90 -5.73
C ARG A 98 -4.16 -15.86 -5.38
N GLY A 99 -3.46 -15.64 -4.27
CA GLY A 99 -2.42 -16.54 -3.76
C GLY A 99 -3.00 -17.93 -3.44
N LEU A 100 -4.10 -17.97 -2.70
CA LEU A 100 -4.84 -19.21 -2.40
C LEU A 100 -5.31 -19.93 -3.67
N HIS A 101 -5.80 -19.18 -4.68
CA HIS A 101 -6.16 -19.75 -5.97
C HIS A 101 -4.96 -20.39 -6.70
N SER A 102 -3.77 -19.75 -6.70
CA SER A 102 -2.58 -20.37 -7.30
C SER A 102 -2.21 -21.66 -6.57
N GLN A 103 -2.11 -21.62 -5.24
CA GLN A 103 -1.79 -22.79 -4.42
C GLN A 103 -2.76 -23.95 -4.65
N LEU A 104 -4.06 -23.68 -4.76
CA LEU A 104 -5.08 -24.70 -5.05
C LEU A 104 -4.91 -25.32 -6.45
N VAL A 105 -4.58 -24.50 -7.45
CA VAL A 105 -4.28 -24.96 -8.82
C VAL A 105 -2.96 -25.76 -8.88
N ASP A 106 -1.97 -25.43 -8.06
CA ASP A 106 -0.71 -26.18 -7.98
C ASP A 106 -0.88 -27.53 -7.25
N ILE A 107 -1.73 -27.58 -6.22
CA ILE A 107 -2.20 -28.84 -5.61
C ILE A 107 -2.97 -29.69 -6.64
N GLU A 108 -3.84 -29.09 -7.46
CA GLU A 108 -4.56 -29.81 -8.52
C GLU A 108 -3.60 -30.45 -9.52
N LYS A 109 -2.59 -29.69 -10.03
CA LYS A 109 -1.55 -30.22 -10.93
C LYS A 109 -0.80 -31.41 -10.32
N TYR A 110 -0.37 -31.29 -9.06
CA TYR A 110 0.32 -32.38 -8.35
C TYR A 110 -0.54 -33.65 -8.29
N LEU A 111 -1.82 -33.52 -7.92
CA LEU A 111 -2.74 -34.65 -7.87
C LEU A 111 -3.02 -35.24 -9.28
N GLN A 112 -3.08 -34.42 -10.32
CA GLN A 112 -3.19 -34.88 -11.71
C GLN A 112 -1.93 -35.66 -12.16
N ASP A 113 -0.73 -35.18 -11.86
CA ASP A 113 0.53 -35.84 -12.26
C ASP A 113 0.80 -37.14 -11.48
N VAL A 114 0.38 -37.20 -10.21
CA VAL A 114 0.37 -38.44 -9.39
C VAL A 114 -0.64 -39.44 -9.94
N ALA A 115 -1.87 -39.01 -10.27
CA ALA A 115 -2.89 -39.86 -10.89
C ALA A 115 -2.50 -40.34 -12.30
N ALA A 116 -1.70 -39.56 -13.02
CA ALA A 116 -1.10 -39.94 -14.30
C ALA A 116 0.19 -40.80 -14.17
N HIS A 117 0.57 -41.18 -12.94
CA HIS A 117 1.78 -41.93 -12.60
C HIS A 117 3.10 -41.32 -13.15
N ARG A 118 3.16 -39.99 -13.29
CA ARG A 118 4.38 -39.28 -13.72
C ARG A 118 5.32 -38.97 -12.55
N LEU A 119 4.75 -38.76 -11.36
CA LEU A 119 5.48 -38.52 -10.11
C LEU A 119 5.23 -39.68 -9.13
N PRO A 120 6.24 -40.10 -8.34
CA PRO A 120 6.01 -40.97 -7.20
C PRO A 120 5.15 -40.27 -6.14
N ILE A 121 4.41 -41.05 -5.36
CA ILE A 121 3.54 -40.54 -4.31
C ILE A 121 4.37 -40.08 -3.11
N ASN A 122 4.32 -38.79 -2.77
CA ASN A 122 4.73 -38.31 -1.45
C ASN A 122 3.54 -38.46 -0.47
N HIS A 123 3.64 -39.41 0.46
CA HIS A 123 2.59 -39.72 1.43
C HIS A 123 2.29 -38.57 2.41
N PRO A 124 3.29 -37.93 3.07
CA PRO A 124 3.07 -36.72 3.88
C PRO A 124 2.23 -35.63 3.20
N VAL A 125 2.52 -35.30 1.93
CA VAL A 125 1.76 -34.28 1.18
C VAL A 125 0.28 -34.68 1.02
N ILE A 126 -0.01 -35.96 0.73
CA ILE A 126 -1.40 -36.44 0.62
C ILE A 126 -2.10 -36.40 1.98
N TYR A 127 -1.43 -36.75 3.08
CA TYR A 127 -2.02 -36.67 4.41
C TYR A 127 -2.36 -35.22 4.80
N HIS A 128 -1.50 -34.25 4.52
CA HIS A 128 -1.82 -32.84 4.78
C HIS A 128 -2.95 -32.30 3.87
N ILE A 129 -3.03 -32.72 2.61
CA ILE A 129 -4.18 -32.38 1.75
C ILE A 129 -5.48 -32.97 2.32
N GLN A 130 -5.46 -34.21 2.81
CA GLN A 130 -6.61 -34.84 3.45
C GLN A 130 -6.99 -34.14 4.77
N GLU A 131 -6.00 -33.77 5.58
CA GLU A 131 -6.19 -33.00 6.82
C GLU A 131 -6.84 -31.64 6.57
N VAL A 132 -6.32 -30.87 5.59
CA VAL A 132 -6.92 -29.60 5.15
C VAL A 132 -8.36 -29.79 4.70
N LEU A 133 -8.66 -30.83 3.91
CA LEU A 133 -10.02 -31.12 3.46
C LEU A 133 -10.97 -31.52 4.60
N ASN A 134 -10.49 -32.26 5.60
CA ASN A 134 -11.25 -32.60 6.80
C ASN A 134 -11.47 -31.40 7.74
N LEU A 135 -10.63 -30.38 7.65
CA LEU A 135 -10.69 -29.14 8.45
C LEU A 135 -11.56 -28.03 7.82
N LEU A 136 -12.21 -28.26 6.66
CA LEU A 136 -13.15 -27.28 6.11
C LEU A 136 -14.30 -27.02 7.11
N PRO A 137 -14.55 -25.76 7.52
CA PRO A 137 -15.59 -25.45 8.48
C PRO A 137 -16.98 -25.58 7.86
N ASP A 138 -17.92 -26.20 8.59
CA ASP A 138 -19.34 -26.19 8.22
C ASP A 138 -19.96 -24.79 8.47
N VAL A 139 -19.86 -23.94 7.46
CA VAL A 139 -20.48 -22.60 7.44
C VAL A 139 -22.02 -22.61 7.39
N THR A 140 -22.65 -23.79 7.26
CA THR A 140 -24.12 -23.93 7.26
C THR A 140 -24.70 -24.23 8.64
N HIS A 141 -23.86 -24.56 9.63
CA HIS A 141 -24.31 -24.87 10.99
C HIS A 141 -25.05 -23.69 11.63
N PRO A 142 -26.25 -23.89 12.25
CA PRO A 142 -27.07 -22.79 12.74
C PRO A 142 -26.39 -21.94 13.82
N ASP A 143 -25.54 -22.53 14.65
CA ASP A 143 -24.77 -21.82 15.68
C ASP A 143 -23.72 -20.88 15.06
N TYR A 144 -23.10 -21.29 13.94
CA TYR A 144 -22.19 -20.43 13.18
C TYR A 144 -22.95 -19.28 12.53
N VAL A 145 -24.08 -19.56 11.87
CA VAL A 145 -24.91 -18.54 11.22
C VAL A 145 -25.45 -17.53 12.25
N THR A 146 -25.87 -17.96 13.44
CA THR A 146 -26.34 -17.05 14.49
C THR A 146 -25.20 -16.22 15.09
N ALA A 147 -24.05 -16.82 15.39
CA ALA A 147 -22.87 -16.09 15.86
C ALA A 147 -22.37 -15.05 14.83
N GLN A 148 -22.28 -15.44 13.56
CA GLN A 148 -21.88 -14.56 12.44
C GLN A 148 -22.85 -13.38 12.27
N ASN A 149 -24.16 -13.59 12.45
CA ASN A 149 -25.16 -12.53 12.41
C ASN A 149 -25.02 -11.55 13.60
N VAL A 150 -24.75 -12.04 14.81
CA VAL A 150 -24.47 -11.18 15.98
C VAL A 150 -23.21 -10.33 15.75
N GLN A 151 -22.10 -10.96 15.34
CA GLN A 151 -20.86 -10.23 15.05
C GLN A 151 -21.03 -9.20 13.93
N THR A 152 -21.80 -9.52 12.89
CA THR A 152 -22.11 -8.59 11.79
C THR A 152 -22.94 -7.39 12.28
N ASN A 153 -23.91 -7.62 13.16
CA ASN A 153 -24.73 -6.57 13.76
C ASN A 153 -23.88 -5.60 14.62
N ASP A 154 -23.00 -6.14 15.46
CA ASP A 154 -22.11 -5.33 16.33
C ASP A 154 -21.11 -4.52 15.51
N GLN A 155 -20.52 -5.12 14.48
CA GLN A 155 -19.64 -4.42 13.54
C GLN A 155 -20.38 -3.31 12.78
N LEU A 156 -21.63 -3.54 12.37
CA LEU A 156 -22.47 -2.55 11.70
C LEU A 156 -22.87 -1.39 12.64
N MET A 157 -23.13 -1.67 13.91
CA MET A 157 -23.37 -0.65 14.95
C MET A 157 -22.15 0.29 15.08
N CYS A 158 -20.93 -0.25 15.09
CA CYS A 158 -19.70 0.55 15.08
C CYS A 158 -19.57 1.44 13.83
N VAL A 159 -19.93 0.91 12.64
CA VAL A 159 -19.94 1.68 11.38
C VAL A 159 -20.97 2.82 11.44
N TYR A 160 -22.17 2.59 11.98
CA TYR A 160 -23.18 3.64 12.14
C TYR A 160 -22.73 4.75 13.12
N MET A 161 -22.13 4.40 14.26
CA MET A 161 -21.60 5.40 15.19
C MET A 161 -20.48 6.24 14.55
N GLY A 162 -19.56 5.59 13.83
CA GLY A 162 -18.49 6.27 13.09
C GLY A 162 -19.02 7.23 12.02
N SER A 163 -20.04 6.82 11.27
CA SER A 163 -20.64 7.67 10.22
C SER A 163 -21.38 8.88 10.80
N LEU A 164 -22.05 8.73 11.95
CA LEU A 164 -22.74 9.82 12.64
C LEU A 164 -21.75 10.85 13.18
N VAL A 165 -20.68 10.42 13.85
CA VAL A 165 -19.61 11.32 14.33
C VAL A 165 -18.94 12.05 13.17
N ARG A 166 -18.64 11.35 12.06
CA ARG A 166 -18.08 11.97 10.84
C ARG A 166 -19.04 12.99 10.22
N SER A 167 -20.35 12.75 10.27
CA SER A 167 -21.38 13.68 9.78
C SER A 167 -21.46 14.96 10.65
N VAL A 168 -21.36 14.82 11.97
CA VAL A 168 -21.31 15.96 12.90
C VAL A 168 -20.05 16.80 12.68
N ILE A 169 -18.88 16.17 12.48
CA ILE A 169 -17.62 16.87 12.16
C ILE A 169 -17.73 17.61 10.82
N ALA A 170 -18.30 16.96 9.79
CA ALA A 170 -18.51 17.59 8.49
C ALA A 170 -19.43 18.82 8.56
N LEU A 171 -20.46 18.79 9.41
CA LEU A 171 -21.35 19.92 9.67
C LEU A 171 -20.63 21.10 10.36
N HIS A 172 -19.76 20.84 11.35
CA HIS A 172 -18.96 21.89 11.97
C HIS A 172 -17.99 22.52 10.96
N ASN A 173 -17.25 21.70 10.21
CA ASN A 173 -16.36 22.16 9.15
C ASN A 173 -17.10 22.99 8.08
N LEU A 174 -18.36 22.67 7.76
CA LEU A 174 -19.18 23.44 6.82
C LEU A 174 -19.60 24.80 7.40
N ILE A 175 -19.93 24.87 8.69
CA ILE A 175 -20.23 26.13 9.40
C ILE A 175 -18.99 27.02 9.43
N ASP A 176 -17.83 26.47 9.81
CA ASP A 176 -16.57 27.20 9.88
C ASP A 176 -16.12 27.70 8.51
N ASN A 177 -16.21 26.87 7.46
CA ASN A 177 -15.95 27.29 6.09
C ASN A 177 -16.88 28.43 5.65
N LYS A 178 -18.17 28.39 6.00
CA LYS A 178 -19.12 29.46 5.68
C LYS A 178 -18.79 30.76 6.43
N LEU A 179 -18.45 30.68 7.71
CA LEU A 179 -18.07 31.84 8.52
C LEU A 179 -16.74 32.45 8.05
N ALA A 180 -15.79 31.63 7.60
CA ALA A 180 -14.56 32.09 6.97
C ALA A 180 -14.83 32.79 5.62
N LEU A 181 -15.70 32.22 4.78
CA LEU A 181 -16.10 32.83 3.51
C LEU A 181 -16.75 34.21 3.72
N GLN A 182 -17.73 34.31 4.63
CA GLN A 182 -18.42 35.58 4.92
C GLN A 182 -17.49 36.66 5.48
N LYS A 183 -16.50 36.28 6.32
CA LYS A 183 -15.46 37.22 6.76
C LYS A 183 -14.58 37.69 5.61
N ALA A 184 -14.16 36.78 4.72
CA ALA A 184 -13.35 37.11 3.56
C ALA A 184 -14.11 37.95 2.51
N GLU A 185 -15.43 37.80 2.39
CA GLU A 185 -16.30 38.66 1.58
C GLU A 185 -16.36 40.08 2.18
N ILE A 186 -16.66 40.20 3.48
CA ILE A 186 -16.69 41.50 4.18
C ILE A 186 -15.32 42.19 4.10
N GLU A 187 -14.22 41.49 4.36
CA GLU A 187 -12.87 42.06 4.26
C GLU A 187 -12.51 42.48 2.82
N GLN A 188 -13.08 41.86 1.79
CA GLN A 188 -12.92 42.29 0.40
C GLN A 188 -13.74 43.54 0.08
N GLU A 189 -14.99 43.64 0.56
CA GLU A 189 -15.80 44.86 0.43
C GLU A 189 -15.15 46.05 1.16
N ASP A 190 -14.70 45.83 2.39
CA ASP A 190 -14.03 46.84 3.23
C ASP A 190 -12.73 47.34 2.58
N ASN A 191 -11.96 46.46 1.92
CA ASN A 191 -10.77 46.84 1.14
C ASN A 191 -11.11 47.48 -0.22
N ALA A 192 -12.25 47.14 -0.83
CA ALA A 192 -12.73 47.78 -2.05
C ALA A 192 -13.19 49.22 -1.78
N ASP A 193 -13.89 49.47 -0.67
CA ASP A 193 -14.35 50.80 -0.29
C ASP A 193 -13.22 51.68 0.25
N LYS A 194 -12.22 51.13 0.96
CA LYS A 194 -10.97 51.86 1.27
C LYS A 194 -10.26 52.35 0.00
N LYS A 195 -10.21 51.53 -1.07
CA LYS A 195 -9.68 51.94 -2.38
C LYS A 195 -10.57 52.96 -3.13
N LYS A 196 -11.87 53.03 -2.85
CA LYS A 196 -12.76 54.11 -3.36
C LYS A 196 -12.59 55.41 -2.56
N GLU A 197 -12.37 55.31 -1.25
CA GLU A 197 -12.06 56.44 -0.37
C GLU A 197 -10.73 57.11 -0.71
N GLU A 198 -9.68 56.34 -1.00
CA GLU A 198 -8.39 56.90 -1.46
C GLU A 198 -8.56 57.72 -2.75
N LYS A 199 -9.24 57.16 -3.76
CA LYS A 199 -9.55 57.91 -5.00
C LYS A 199 -10.35 59.19 -4.74
N LYS A 200 -11.36 59.15 -3.86
CA LYS A 200 -12.15 60.33 -3.46
C LYS A 200 -11.36 61.34 -2.60
N LYS A 201 -10.25 60.94 -1.98
CA LYS A 201 -9.35 61.83 -1.24
C LYS A 201 -8.36 62.55 -2.17
N ASP A 202 -7.95 61.92 -3.27
CA ASP A 202 -7.16 62.60 -4.31
C ASP A 202 -8.01 63.57 -5.14
N GLU A 203 -9.22 63.20 -5.58
CA GLU A 203 -10.15 64.13 -6.26
C GLU A 203 -10.49 65.37 -5.42
N LYS A 204 -10.41 65.29 -4.08
CA LYS A 204 -10.62 66.42 -3.17
C LYS A 204 -9.39 67.31 -2.96
N LYS A 205 -8.21 66.96 -3.48
CA LYS A 205 -6.99 67.79 -3.38
C LYS A 205 -6.78 68.73 -4.58
N GLU A 206 -7.29 68.42 -5.76
CA GLU A 206 -7.02 69.23 -6.97
C GLU A 206 -7.74 70.59 -7.01
N ASN A 207 -8.73 70.83 -6.13
CA ASN A 207 -9.63 71.98 -6.26
C ASN A 207 -9.25 73.19 -5.38
N LYS A 208 -7.97 73.59 -5.41
CA LYS A 208 -7.49 74.90 -4.90
C LYS A 208 -6.33 75.49 -5.72
N ASP A 209 -6.69 76.56 -6.43
CA ASP A 209 -5.89 77.59 -7.11
C ASP A 209 -5.01 77.22 -8.34
N PRO A 210 -4.89 78.12 -9.36
CA PRO A 210 -4.36 77.77 -10.69
C PRO A 210 -3.12 78.57 -11.16
N LYS A 211 -2.68 78.27 -12.41
CA LYS A 211 -1.59 78.88 -13.22
C LYS A 211 -0.18 78.27 -12.95
N LYS A 212 0.68 78.06 -13.95
CA LYS A 212 0.57 78.28 -15.42
C LYS A 212 1.52 77.32 -16.17
N GLU A 213 1.20 77.08 -17.46
CA GLU A 213 2.08 76.89 -18.65
C GLU A 213 3.57 76.45 -18.46
N GLU A 214 4.15 75.57 -19.29
CA GLU A 214 3.64 74.88 -20.48
C GLU A 214 4.44 73.60 -20.81
N THR A 215 3.79 72.70 -21.57
CA THR A 215 4.28 71.69 -22.55
C THR A 215 5.78 71.68 -22.97
N LYS A 216 6.38 70.63 -23.55
CA LYS A 216 5.91 69.39 -24.27
C LYS A 216 6.68 68.17 -23.64
N LYS A 217 6.60 66.87 -23.99
CA LYS A 217 6.07 66.07 -25.15
C LYS A 217 5.71 64.61 -24.71
N ASN A 218 6.05 63.56 -25.48
CA ASN A 218 5.71 62.11 -25.33
C ASN A 218 6.53 61.30 -26.39
N PRO A 219 6.52 59.93 -26.50
CA PRO A 219 6.39 58.78 -25.57
C PRO A 219 7.55 57.73 -25.87
N PRO A 220 7.46 56.36 -25.84
CA PRO A 220 6.52 55.39 -25.22
C PRO A 220 7.11 54.10 -24.55
N LYS A 221 6.24 53.41 -23.76
CA LYS A 221 5.98 51.94 -23.71
C LYS A 221 6.93 50.90 -23.02
N LYS A 222 6.21 50.00 -22.31
CA LYS A 222 6.44 48.53 -22.10
C LYS A 222 7.55 48.06 -21.13
N GLU A 223 7.52 46.85 -20.57
CA GLU A 223 6.44 45.92 -20.09
C GLU A 223 7.14 44.65 -19.55
N LYS A 224 6.72 44.10 -18.39
CA LYS A 224 7.15 42.77 -17.84
C LYS A 224 8.66 42.66 -17.48
N GLY A 225 9.07 41.85 -16.50
CA GLY A 225 8.31 41.12 -15.48
C GLY A 225 9.07 39.87 -14.99
N THR A 226 8.96 39.53 -13.70
CA THR A 226 9.41 38.26 -13.03
C THR A 226 10.93 37.96 -13.05
N THR A 227 11.57 37.26 -12.10
CA THR A 227 11.33 36.95 -10.66
C THR A 227 12.61 36.31 -10.10
N THR A 228 13.08 36.64 -8.89
CA THR A 228 14.13 35.85 -8.20
C THR A 228 13.96 35.73 -6.67
N LYS A 229 14.03 34.46 -6.24
CA LYS A 229 14.17 33.87 -4.90
C LYS A 229 14.91 34.70 -3.81
N ALA A 230 14.37 34.68 -2.58
CA ALA A 230 15.02 34.34 -1.29
C ALA A 230 14.02 34.64 -0.14
N LYS A 231 13.79 33.88 0.95
CA LYS A 231 14.45 32.81 1.73
C LYS A 231 14.78 33.32 3.15
N ARG A 232 14.05 32.80 4.15
CA ARG A 232 14.33 32.87 5.61
C ARG A 232 14.24 34.26 6.29
N PRO A 233 14.28 34.40 7.63
CA PRO A 233 14.50 33.40 8.70
C PRO A 233 13.65 32.11 8.59
#